data_AF-A0AAE1YFM1-F1
#
_entry.id   AF-A0AAE1YFM1-F1
#
_cell.length_a   1.000
_cell.length_b   1.000
_cell.length_c   1.000
_cell.angle_alpha   90.00
_cell.angle_beta   90.00
_cell.angle_gamma   90.00
#
_symmetry.space_group_name_H-M   'P 1'
#
loop_
_entity.id
_entity.type
_entity.pdbx_description
1 polymer ?
#
loop_
_entity_poly.entity_id
_entity_poly.type
_entity_poly.pdbx_seq_one_letter_code
_entity_poly.pdbx_strand_id
1 'polypeptide(L)'
;MLWLCVPNTDLQNVAANQASTDSWVQNNVRNYADVRFRYIAIGNEVSPLRGDTSQYVQFILPALQNIQNAISAAGLGNQIKVSTAFETGVLGTDFPPADRVFRPELGDYLNGIIGFLVNNGAPLLVNIYPYFSYINNKAQISLEYALFHVG
;
A
#
# COMPACT_ATOMS: atom_id res chain seq x y z
N MET A 1 -8.30 -15.47 -6.68
CA MET A 1 -8.28 -14.00 -6.66
C MET A 1 -6.82 -13.59 -6.59
N LEU A 2 -6.38 -12.61 -7.38
CA LEU A 2 -4.97 -12.21 -7.44
C LEU A 2 -4.76 -10.77 -6.98
N TRP A 3 -3.65 -10.56 -6.29
CA TRP A 3 -3.11 -9.27 -5.91
C TRP A 3 -1.89 -9.02 -6.78
N LEU A 4 -1.87 -7.91 -7.49
CA LEU A 4 -0.75 -7.51 -8.33
C LEU A 4 -0.07 -6.30 -7.69
N CYS A 5 1.25 -6.30 -7.62
CA CYS A 5 2.01 -5.16 -7.11
C CYS A 5 2.67 -4.42 -8.28
N VAL A 6 2.58 -3.10 -8.29
CA VAL A 6 3.48 -2.24 -9.07
C VAL A 6 4.80 -2.16 -8.28
N PRO A 7 5.92 -2.69 -8.80
CA PRO A 7 7.20 -2.61 -8.12
C PRO A 7 7.60 -1.16 -7.82
N ASN A 8 8.32 -0.93 -6.71
CA ASN A 8 8.78 0.42 -6.35
C ASN A 8 9.61 1.06 -7.49
N THR A 9 10.41 0.26 -8.19
CA THR A 9 11.22 0.66 -9.35
C THR A 9 10.41 1.18 -10.54
N ASP A 10 9.15 0.76 -10.65
CA ASP A 10 8.28 1.13 -11.78
C ASP A 10 7.43 2.38 -11.46
N LEU A 11 7.40 2.80 -10.19
CA LEU A 11 6.54 3.90 -9.72
C LEU A 11 6.80 5.20 -10.46
N GLN A 12 8.07 5.52 -10.74
CA GLN A 12 8.40 6.74 -11.46
C GLN A 12 7.78 6.74 -12.87
N ASN A 13 7.83 5.61 -13.58
CA ASN A 13 7.26 5.50 -14.92
C ASN A 13 5.73 5.55 -14.91
N VAL A 14 5.09 4.85 -13.96
CA VAL A 14 3.63 4.85 -13.80
C VAL A 14 3.12 6.22 -13.33
N ALA A 15 3.87 6.93 -12.49
CA ALA A 15 3.52 8.28 -12.06
C ALA A 15 3.72 9.34 -13.15
N ALA A 16 4.61 9.11 -14.12
CA ALA A 16 5.07 10.14 -15.06
C ALA A 16 3.95 10.76 -15.90
N ASN A 17 3.05 9.93 -16.44
CA ASN A 17 1.88 10.37 -17.22
C ASN A 17 0.88 9.22 -17.43
N GLN A 18 -0.32 9.57 -17.90
CA GLN A 18 -1.39 8.59 -18.15
C GLN A 18 -1.03 7.59 -19.26
N ALA A 19 -0.33 7.99 -20.33
CA ALA A 19 0.01 7.08 -21.43
C ALA A 19 0.97 5.95 -21.01
N SER A 20 1.97 6.27 -20.18
CA SER A 20 2.84 5.27 -19.54
C SER A 20 2.04 4.31 -18.67
N THR A 21 1.05 4.83 -17.93
CA THR A 21 0.18 4.03 -17.07
C THR A 21 -0.75 3.11 -17.84
N ASP A 22 -1.38 3.62 -18.89
CA ASP A 22 -2.27 2.86 -19.76
C ASP A 22 -1.52 1.69 -20.40
N SER A 23 -0.27 1.93 -20.81
CA SER A 23 0.63 0.88 -21.32
C SER A 23 0.92 -0.17 -20.24
N TRP A 24 1.17 0.24 -19.00
CA TRP A 24 1.38 -0.69 -17.89
C TRP A 24 0.13 -1.53 -17.61
N VAL A 25 -1.06 -0.93 -17.58
CA VAL A 25 -2.34 -1.64 -17.35
C VAL A 25 -2.66 -2.57 -18.52
N GLN A 26 -2.39 -2.15 -19.77
CA GLN A 26 -2.56 -3.03 -20.92
C GLN A 26 -1.70 -4.29 -20.77
N ASN A 27 -0.40 -4.10 -20.48
CA ASN A 27 0.57 -5.18 -20.47
C ASN A 27 0.46 -6.11 -19.27
N ASN A 28 0.04 -5.61 -18.10
CA ASN A 28 0.05 -6.37 -16.85
C ASN A 28 -1.34 -6.79 -16.36
N VAL A 29 -2.41 -6.20 -16.90
CA VAL A 29 -3.78 -6.50 -16.49
C VAL A 29 -4.61 -6.97 -17.69
N ARG A 30 -4.76 -6.16 -18.74
CA ARG A 30 -5.70 -6.46 -19.84
C ARG A 30 -5.27 -7.62 -20.71
N ASN A 31 -3.96 -7.79 -20.94
CA ASN A 31 -3.43 -8.93 -21.70
C ASN A 31 -3.63 -10.27 -20.96
N TYR A 32 -4.03 -10.25 -19.69
CA TYR A 32 -4.30 -11.43 -18.87
C TYR A 32 -5.79 -11.57 -18.57
N ALA A 33 -6.62 -11.64 -19.62
CA ALA A 33 -8.09 -11.64 -19.50
C ALA A 33 -8.67 -12.76 -18.62
N ASP A 34 -7.99 -13.91 -18.53
CA ASP A 34 -8.43 -15.04 -17.71
C ASP A 34 -8.05 -14.90 -16.22
N VAL A 35 -7.25 -13.89 -15.88
CA VAL A 35 -6.81 -13.63 -14.51
C VAL A 35 -7.79 -12.72 -13.79
N ARG A 36 -8.33 -13.20 -12.67
CA ARG A 36 -9.23 -12.43 -11.81
C ARG A 36 -8.45 -11.60 -10.79
N PHE A 37 -7.97 -10.44 -11.25
CA PHE A 37 -7.39 -9.42 -10.38
C PHE A 37 -8.45 -8.83 -9.46
N ARG A 38 -8.08 -8.65 -8.18
CA ARG A 38 -8.95 -7.99 -7.19
C ARG A 38 -8.36 -6.69 -6.68
N TYR A 39 -7.04 -6.66 -6.50
CA TYR A 39 -6.31 -5.51 -6.01
C TYR A 39 -5.06 -5.26 -6.83
N ILE A 40 -4.75 -3.97 -7.03
CA ILE A 40 -3.44 -3.51 -7.49
C ILE A 40 -2.83 -2.69 -6.37
N ALA A 41 -1.72 -3.15 -5.82
CA ALA A 41 -0.93 -2.44 -4.81
C ALA A 41 0.13 -1.58 -5.50
N ILE A 42 0.08 -0.27 -5.29
CA ILE A 42 1.02 0.71 -5.81
C ILE A 42 2.18 0.82 -4.84
N GLY A 43 3.28 0.14 -5.15
CA GLY A 43 4.44 0.06 -4.29
C GLY A 43 4.22 -0.81 -3.05
N ASN A 44 5.34 -1.11 -2.37
CA ASN A 44 5.39 -1.88 -1.14
C ASN A 44 6.32 -1.19 -0.13
N GLU A 45 5.78 -0.88 1.05
CA GLU A 45 6.49 -0.28 2.19
C GLU A 45 7.28 0.98 1.83
N VAL A 46 6.75 1.77 0.90
CA VAL A 46 7.30 3.10 0.59
C VAL A 46 7.03 4.02 1.77
N SER A 47 8.09 4.60 2.34
CA SER A 47 7.98 5.41 3.54
C SER A 47 8.99 6.56 3.53
N PRO A 48 8.57 7.78 3.92
CA PRO A 48 9.50 8.89 4.15
C PRO A 48 10.56 8.60 5.21
N LEU A 49 10.30 7.66 6.12
CA LEU A 49 11.19 7.32 7.24
C LEU A 49 12.25 6.26 6.88
N ARG A 50 12.19 5.72 5.66
CA ARG A 50 12.99 4.58 5.22
C ARG A 50 13.95 4.98 4.12
N GLY A 51 15.25 4.95 4.40
CA GLY A 51 16.26 5.35 3.41
C GLY A 51 16.28 4.51 2.13
N ASP A 52 15.82 3.27 2.18
CA ASP A 52 15.76 2.36 1.02
C ASP A 52 14.55 2.64 0.10
N THR A 53 13.49 3.27 0.61
CA THR A 53 12.25 3.50 -0.17
C THR A 53 11.80 4.96 -0.25
N SER A 54 12.39 5.89 0.52
CA SER A 54 11.99 7.30 0.59
C SER A 54 12.02 8.02 -0.75
N GLN A 55 12.95 7.65 -1.64
CA GLN A 55 13.05 8.15 -3.01
C GLN A 55 11.78 7.96 -3.86
N TYR A 56 10.91 7.01 -3.49
CA TYR A 56 9.69 6.68 -4.23
C TYR A 56 8.43 7.39 -3.72
N VAL A 57 8.51 8.07 -2.56
CA VAL A 57 7.35 8.68 -1.87
C VAL A 57 6.54 9.59 -2.80
N GLN A 58 7.23 10.44 -3.56
CA GLN A 58 6.61 11.42 -4.46
C GLN A 58 5.80 10.79 -5.62
N PHE A 59 6.01 9.49 -5.91
CA PHE A 59 5.35 8.81 -7.03
C PHE A 59 4.09 8.06 -6.62
N ILE A 60 3.86 7.81 -5.33
CA ILE A 60 2.76 6.96 -4.86
C ILE A 60 1.39 7.54 -5.23
N LEU A 61 1.11 8.79 -4.83
CA LEU A 61 -0.20 9.38 -5.06
C LEU A 61 -0.52 9.59 -6.57
N PRO A 62 0.41 10.11 -7.40
CA PRO A 62 0.18 10.18 -8.84
C PRO A 62 -0.04 8.79 -9.48
N ALA A 63 0.74 7.77 -9.08
CA ALA A 63 0.57 6.42 -9.62
C ALA A 63 -0.79 5.79 -9.20
N LEU A 64 -1.24 6.01 -7.96
CA LEU A 64 -2.57 5.62 -7.49
C LEU A 64 -3.67 6.21 -8.39
N GLN A 65 -3.59 7.52 -8.63
CA GLN A 65 -4.55 8.24 -9.46
C GLN A 65 -4.54 7.75 -10.91
N ASN A 66 -3.37 7.65 -11.53
CA ASN A 66 -3.27 7.22 -12.92
C ASN A 66 -3.75 5.78 -13.13
N ILE A 67 -3.41 4.85 -12.22
CA ILE A 67 -3.84 3.45 -12.33
C ILE A 67 -5.35 3.35 -12.11
N GLN A 68 -5.92 4.09 -11.17
CA GLN A 68 -7.38 4.13 -10.98
C GLN A 68 -8.10 4.66 -12.23
N ASN A 69 -7.57 5.69 -12.88
CA ASN A 69 -8.11 6.20 -14.14
C ASN A 69 -8.06 5.13 -15.24
N ALA A 70 -6.91 4.48 -15.42
CA ALA A 70 -6.71 3.44 -16.44
C ALA A 70 -7.64 2.23 -16.22
N ILE A 71 -7.77 1.77 -14.98
CA ILE A 71 -8.67 0.66 -14.61
C ILE A 71 -10.14 1.05 -14.81
N SER A 72 -10.51 2.29 -14.50
CA SER A 72 -11.87 2.79 -14.72
C SER A 72 -12.19 2.90 -16.20
N ALA A 73 -11.27 3.46 -17.01
CA ALA A 73 -11.41 3.57 -18.45
C ALA A 73 -11.49 2.20 -19.15
N ALA A 74 -10.85 1.17 -18.59
CA ALA A 74 -10.95 -0.21 -19.05
C ALA A 74 -12.26 -0.91 -18.63
N GLY A 75 -13.17 -0.24 -17.90
CA GLY A 75 -14.41 -0.84 -17.40
C GLY A 75 -14.23 -1.78 -16.20
N LEU A 76 -13.07 -1.73 -15.54
CA LEU A 76 -12.68 -2.65 -14.47
C LEU A 76 -12.80 -2.05 -13.06
N GLY A 77 -13.22 -0.79 -12.92
CA GLY A 77 -13.25 -0.05 -11.64
C GLY A 77 -14.15 -0.66 -10.53
N ASN A 78 -15.15 -1.48 -10.92
CA ASN A 78 -15.98 -2.22 -9.96
C ASN A 78 -15.37 -3.57 -9.55
N GLN A 79 -14.41 -4.07 -10.32
CA GLN A 79 -13.79 -5.39 -10.13
C GLN A 79 -12.47 -5.27 -9.37
N ILE A 80 -11.65 -4.29 -9.75
CA ILE A 80 -10.29 -4.09 -9.25
C ILE A 80 -10.26 -2.82 -8.41
N LYS A 81 -9.75 -2.94 -7.18
CA LYS A 81 -9.48 -1.79 -6.31
C LYS A 81 -7.98 -1.48 -6.29
N VAL A 82 -7.64 -0.20 -6.41
CA VAL A 82 -6.26 0.28 -6.39
C VAL A 82 -5.93 0.73 -4.97
N SER A 83 -4.82 0.25 -4.42
CA SER A 83 -4.37 0.55 -3.06
C SER A 83 -2.85 0.65 -3.00
N THR A 84 -2.26 0.81 -1.81
CA THR A 84 -0.82 0.74 -1.55
C THR A 84 -0.59 -0.03 -0.24
N ALA A 85 0.58 -0.65 -0.11
CA ALA A 85 0.94 -1.47 1.04
C ALA A 85 1.91 -0.74 1.98
N PHE A 86 1.47 -0.56 3.23
CA PHE A 86 2.26 0.07 4.29
C PHE A 86 2.85 -0.95 5.26
N GLU A 87 3.95 -0.56 5.89
CA GLU A 87 4.48 -1.23 7.08
C GLU A 87 4.04 -0.49 8.35
N THR A 88 4.12 -1.14 9.51
CA THR A 88 3.56 -0.61 10.77
C THR A 88 4.31 0.59 11.38
N GLY A 89 5.51 0.89 10.93
CA GLY A 89 6.35 2.01 11.35
C GLY A 89 5.79 3.39 10.98
N VAL A 90 4.75 3.47 10.14
CA VAL A 90 3.97 4.70 9.95
C VAL A 90 3.14 5.09 11.18
N LEU A 91 2.99 4.20 12.16
CA LEU A 91 2.27 4.43 13.41
C LEU A 91 3.16 5.10 14.46
N GLY A 92 2.59 6.03 15.21
CA GLY A 92 3.22 6.73 16.33
C GLY A 92 2.98 6.00 17.66
N THR A 93 1.91 6.39 18.36
CA THR A 93 1.43 5.66 19.55
C THR A 93 0.89 4.30 19.14
N ASP A 94 1.45 3.22 19.68
CA ASP A 94 1.14 1.85 19.26
C ASP A 94 0.40 1.00 20.32
N PHE A 95 0.24 1.52 21.55
CA PHE A 95 -0.51 0.88 22.64
C PHE A 95 -1.25 1.88 23.56
N PRO A 96 -2.49 1.59 23.99
CA PRO A 96 -3.35 0.50 23.53
C PRO A 96 -3.80 0.69 22.07
N PRO A 97 -4.28 -0.35 21.36
CA PRO A 97 -4.71 -0.23 19.96
C PRO A 97 -5.77 0.85 19.72
N ALA A 98 -6.59 1.18 20.73
CA ALA A 98 -7.61 2.22 20.65
C ALA A 98 -7.03 3.64 20.52
N ASP A 99 -5.82 3.88 21.02
CA ASP A 99 -5.18 5.20 21.05
C ASP A 99 -4.21 5.39 19.87
N ARG A 100 -4.26 4.47 18.90
CA ARG A 100 -3.29 4.37 17.82
C ARG A 100 -3.53 5.44 16.76
N VAL A 101 -2.49 6.20 16.47
CA VAL A 101 -2.49 7.27 15.47
C VAL A 101 -1.31 7.13 14.52
N PHE A 102 -1.47 7.63 13.31
CA PHE A 102 -0.33 7.82 12.41
C PHE A 102 0.63 8.85 12.98
N ARG A 103 1.91 8.71 12.62
CA ARG A 103 2.95 9.69 12.93
C ARG A 103 2.58 11.06 12.36
N PRO A 104 2.53 12.14 13.18
CA PRO A 104 2.17 13.47 12.71
C PRO A 104 3.04 13.97 11.56
N GLU A 105 4.33 13.64 11.57
CA GLU A 105 5.30 13.98 10.53
C GLU A 105 5.01 13.32 9.17
N LEU A 106 4.14 12.31 9.13
CA LEU A 106 3.70 11.65 7.90
C LEU A 106 2.35 12.17 7.39
N GLY A 107 1.78 13.20 8.03
CA GLY A 107 0.46 13.72 7.71
C GLY A 107 0.28 14.07 6.23
N ASP A 108 1.19 14.85 5.65
CA ASP A 108 1.09 15.27 4.24
C ASP A 108 1.14 14.08 3.27
N TYR A 109 1.97 13.09 3.58
CA TYR A 109 2.12 11.88 2.79
C TYR A 109 0.87 10.99 2.88
N LEU A 110 0.36 10.76 4.09
CA LEU A 110 -0.75 9.84 4.33
C LEU A 110 -2.11 10.43 3.98
N ASN A 111 -2.33 11.73 4.23
CA ASN A 111 -3.63 12.37 3.99
C ASN A 111 -4.07 12.25 2.54
N GLY A 112 -3.17 12.49 1.59
CA GLY A 112 -3.47 12.36 0.16
C GLY A 112 -3.82 10.92 -0.23
N ILE A 113 -3.09 9.94 0.32
CA ILE A 113 -3.32 8.52 0.05
C ILE A 113 -4.64 8.05 0.67
N ILE A 114 -4.88 8.35 1.94
CA ILE A 114 -6.10 7.97 2.65
C ILE A 114 -7.32 8.61 1.98
N GLY A 115 -7.23 9.90 1.63
CA GLY A 115 -8.28 10.59 0.88
C GLY A 115 -8.59 9.91 -0.45
N PHE A 116 -7.55 9.53 -1.21
CA PHE A 116 -7.72 8.74 -2.43
C PHE A 116 -8.44 7.40 -2.17
N LEU A 117 -8.02 6.64 -1.15
CA LEU A 117 -8.59 5.32 -0.86
C LEU A 117 -10.07 5.44 -0.45
N VAL A 118 -10.39 6.40 0.42
CA VAL A 118 -11.77 6.68 0.85
C VAL A 118 -12.65 7.04 -0.34
N ASN A 119 -12.20 7.97 -1.20
CA ASN A 119 -12.96 8.42 -2.36
C ASN A 119 -13.24 7.30 -3.39
N ASN A 120 -12.41 6.26 -3.43
CA ASN A 120 -12.55 5.14 -4.35
C ASN A 120 -13.12 3.86 -3.70
N GLY A 121 -13.44 3.91 -2.40
CA GLY A 121 -13.87 2.75 -1.62
C GLY A 121 -12.85 1.60 -1.69
N ALA A 122 -11.56 1.95 -1.64
CA ALA A 122 -10.46 1.00 -1.68
C ALA A 122 -9.93 0.72 -0.27
N PRO A 123 -9.48 -0.51 0.03
CA PRO A 123 -8.89 -0.82 1.32
C PRO A 123 -7.50 -0.20 1.44
N LEU A 124 -6.98 -0.08 2.66
CA LEU A 124 -5.56 0.10 2.93
C LEU A 124 -4.92 -1.28 3.10
N LEU A 125 -3.77 -1.54 2.46
CA LEU A 125 -3.02 -2.78 2.68
C LEU A 125 -1.92 -2.55 3.71
N VAL A 126 -1.76 -3.50 4.63
CA VAL A 126 -0.78 -3.39 5.71
C VAL A 126 -0.04 -4.70 5.88
N ASN A 127 1.29 -4.64 5.86
CA ASN A 127 2.15 -5.75 6.20
C ASN A 127 2.32 -5.79 7.72
N ILE A 128 1.80 -6.84 8.36
CA ILE A 128 1.80 -7.00 9.82
C ILE A 128 2.70 -8.16 10.19
N TYR A 129 3.71 -7.90 11.02
CA TYR A 129 4.70 -8.88 11.45
C TYR A 129 4.84 -8.90 12.97
N PRO A 130 4.07 -9.73 13.70
CA PRO A 130 4.19 -9.88 15.15
C PRO A 130 5.62 -10.21 15.60
N TYR A 131 6.37 -10.92 14.76
CA TYR A 131 7.78 -11.22 14.96
C TYR A 131 8.63 -9.97 15.23
N PHE A 132 8.47 -8.89 14.45
CA PHE A 132 9.25 -7.67 14.64
C PHE A 132 8.89 -6.96 15.95
N SER A 133 7.61 -6.97 16.34
CA SER A 133 7.18 -6.46 17.65
C SER A 133 7.86 -7.25 18.79
N TYR A 134 7.89 -8.58 18.70
CA TYR A 134 8.55 -9.43 19.69
C TYR A 134 10.05 -9.15 19.79
N ILE A 135 10.81 -9.24 18.69
CA ILE A 135 12.27 -9.14 18.77
C ILE A 135 12.74 -7.75 19.22
N ASN A 136 11.96 -6.70 18.96
CA ASN A 136 12.26 -5.33 19.34
C ASN A 136 11.78 -4.96 20.76
N ASN A 137 10.90 -5.75 21.36
CA ASN A 137 10.36 -5.49 22.71
C ASN A 137 10.10 -6.78 23.50
N LYS A 138 11.11 -7.65 23.59
CA LYS A 138 11.03 -8.95 24.30
C LYS A 138 10.67 -8.83 25.78
N ALA A 139 10.85 -7.66 26.38
CA ALA A 139 10.53 -7.41 27.79
C ALA A 139 9.03 -7.25 28.04
N GLN A 140 8.27 -6.75 27.06
CA GLN A 140 6.83 -6.51 27.19
C GLN A 140 5.98 -7.43 26.30
N ILE A 141 6.55 -7.92 25.20
CA ILE A 141 5.87 -8.80 24.26
C ILE A 141 6.44 -10.20 24.43
N SER A 142 5.61 -11.13 24.92
CA SER A 142 5.99 -12.53 25.06
C SER A 142 6.05 -13.24 23.70
N LEU A 143 6.81 -14.33 23.64
CA LEU A 143 6.88 -15.14 22.43
C LEU A 143 5.53 -15.81 22.16
N GLU A 144 4.84 -16.25 23.21
CA GLU A 144 3.52 -16.87 23.17
C GLU A 144 2.49 -15.93 22.54
N TYR A 145 2.49 -14.65 22.93
CA TYR A 145 1.63 -13.63 22.34
C TYR A 145 1.90 -13.46 20.84
N ALA A 146 3.17 -13.40 20.43
CA ALA A 146 3.55 -13.25 19.03
C ALA A 146 3.25 -14.48 18.16
N LEU A 147 3.19 -15.66 18.76
CA LEU A 147 2.86 -16.94 18.09
C LEU A 147 1.37 -17.32 18.18
N PHE A 148 0.53 -16.47 18.78
CA PHE A 148 -0.89 -16.76 19.04
C PHE A 148 -1.12 -18.04 19.86
N HIS A 149 -0.16 -18.40 20.72
CA HIS A 149 -0.33 -19.50 21.65
C HIS A 149 -1.14 -19.02 22.85
N VAL A 150 -2.15 -19.81 23.23
CA VAL A 150 -2.90 -19.56 24.47
C VAL A 150 -1.97 -19.90 25.63
N GLY A 151 -1.81 -18.95 26.56
CA GLY A 151 -1.03 -19.14 27.79
C GLY A 151 -1.70 -20.11 28.76
#